data_AF-X1UMP2-F1
#
_entry.id   AF-X1UMP2-F1
#
_cell.length_a   1.000
_cell.length_b   1.000
_cell.length_c   1.000
_cell.angle_alpha   90.00
_cell.angle_beta   90.00
_cell.angle_gamma   90.00
#
_symmetry.space_group_name_H-M   'P 1'
#
loop_
_entity.id
_entity.type
_entity.pdbx_description
1 polymer ?
#
loop_
_entity_poly.entity_id
_entity_poly.type
_entity_poly.pdbx_seq_one_letter_code
_entity_poly.pdbx_strand_id
1 'polypeptide(L)'
;MDISITDNAVSISTDAYEIQFEDGVITQVTNRITAEVYTLPTGLGGNSGILRSVSGAVWTSQSEVTEITKLDPLRIKMTFSQGQNETSMFIAVDADTGDLVIEQEAVADSGGVYGIQWGIGNLDVSNLELILPARGGQRIDAGSPQAYIDVTYPGAWEWEAQLAIIQGQRGGF
;
A
#
# COMPACT_ATOMS: atom_id res chain seq x y z
N MET A 1 18.10 3.07 9.24
CA MET A 1 16.95 2.33 8.66
C MET A 1 16.79 1.05 9.43
N ASP A 2 15.57 0.72 9.84
CA ASP A 2 15.25 -0.50 10.58
C ASP A 2 13.90 -1.07 10.12
N ILE A 3 13.80 -2.40 10.16
CA ILE A 3 12.56 -3.14 9.95
C ILE A 3 12.39 -4.12 11.10
N SER A 4 11.30 -3.93 11.85
CA SER A 4 10.91 -4.77 12.99
C SER A 4 9.59 -5.48 12.73
N ILE A 5 9.48 -6.71 13.23
CA ILE A 5 8.28 -7.55 13.13
C ILE A 5 7.75 -7.75 14.55
N THR A 6 6.47 -7.46 14.77
CA THR A 6 5.76 -7.72 16.03
C THR A 6 4.42 -8.38 15.70
N ASP A 7 4.23 -9.62 16.13
CA ASP A 7 3.07 -10.44 15.78
C ASP A 7 2.85 -10.46 14.25
N ASN A 8 1.71 -9.96 13.77
CA ASN A 8 1.35 -9.86 12.35
C ASN A 8 1.63 -8.47 11.76
N ALA A 9 2.31 -7.60 12.51
CA ALA A 9 2.60 -6.24 12.11
C ALA A 9 4.09 -6.06 11.76
N VAL A 10 4.33 -5.17 10.82
CA VAL A 10 5.68 -4.77 10.39
C VAL A 10 5.80 -3.27 10.58
N SER A 11 6.86 -2.84 11.25
CA SER A 11 7.20 -1.43 11.38
C SER A 11 8.51 -1.13 10.67
N ILE A 12 8.52 -0.05 9.90
CA ILE A 12 9.66 0.42 9.12
C ILE A 12 9.99 1.83 9.59
N SER A 13 11.25 2.06 9.89
CA SER A 13 11.75 3.36 10.32
C SER A 13 12.98 3.76 9.51
N THR A 14 12.89 4.89 8.80
CA THR A 14 14.01 5.53 8.09
C THR A 14 14.24 6.92 8.66
N ASP A 15 15.22 7.67 8.14
CA ASP A 15 15.41 9.07 8.56
C ASP A 15 14.29 9.98 8.02
N ALA A 16 13.60 9.56 6.94
CA ALA A 16 12.57 10.33 6.27
C ALA A 16 11.14 10.00 6.72
N TYR A 17 10.87 8.74 7.08
CA TYR A 17 9.52 8.30 7.40
C TYR A 17 9.47 7.16 8.42
N GLU A 18 8.28 6.95 8.96
CA GLU A 18 7.89 5.76 9.70
C GLU A 18 6.59 5.20 9.08
N ILE A 19 6.58 3.90 8.80
CA ILE A 19 5.44 3.21 8.18
C ILE A 19 5.11 1.96 8.97
N GLN A 20 3.83 1.70 9.18
CA GLN A 20 3.34 0.46 9.76
C GLN A 20 2.46 -0.29 8.78
N PHE A 21 2.67 -1.60 8.71
CA PHE A 21 1.83 -2.54 8.00
C PHE A 21 1.12 -3.46 9.00
N GLU A 22 -0.18 -3.66 8.79
CA GLU A 22 -0.97 -4.70 9.43
C GLU A 22 -1.71 -5.48 8.36
N ASP A 23 -1.66 -6.80 8.42
CA ASP A 23 -2.31 -7.69 7.46
C ASP A 23 -2.04 -7.31 5.98
N GLY A 24 -0.82 -6.85 5.68
CA GLY A 24 -0.40 -6.46 4.32
C GLY A 24 -0.97 -5.12 3.81
N VAL A 25 -1.56 -4.31 4.70
CA VAL A 25 -2.08 -2.97 4.42
C VAL A 25 -1.23 -1.96 5.17
N ILE A 26 -0.91 -0.82 4.55
CA ILE A 26 -0.26 0.28 5.27
C ILE A 26 -1.31 0.95 6.16
N THR A 27 -1.11 0.91 7.47
CA THR A 27 -2.05 1.45 8.47
C THR A 27 -1.58 2.77 9.08
N GLN A 28 -0.27 3.02 9.07
CA GLN A 28 0.31 4.28 9.52
C GLN A 28 1.37 4.79 8.55
N VAL A 29 1.32 6.09 8.26
CA VAL A 29 2.38 6.81 7.54
C VAL A 29 2.72 8.09 8.30
N THR A 30 3.98 8.25 8.66
CA THR A 30 4.50 9.45 9.32
C THR A 30 5.71 9.97 8.56
N ASN A 31 5.66 11.25 8.19
CA ASN A 31 6.80 11.96 7.63
C ASN A 31 7.67 12.49 8.79
N ARG A 32 8.87 11.94 8.95
CA ARG A 32 9.79 12.30 10.05
C ARG A 32 10.53 13.62 9.79
N ILE A 33 10.57 14.09 8.55
CA ILE A 33 11.16 15.39 8.19
C ILE A 33 10.23 16.52 8.66
N THR A 34 8.91 16.36 8.46
CA THR A 34 7.91 17.39 8.79
C THR A 34 7.20 17.16 10.12
N ALA A 35 7.35 15.96 10.69
CA ALA A 35 6.60 15.43 11.82
C ALA A 35 5.08 15.32 11.56
N GLU A 36 4.66 15.29 10.30
CA GLU A 36 3.25 15.08 9.92
C GLU A 36 2.90 13.59 9.96
N VAL A 37 1.72 13.28 10.48
CA VAL A 37 1.11 11.95 10.40
C VAL A 37 0.01 12.04 9.35
N TYR A 38 0.07 11.19 8.33
CA TYR A 38 -0.87 11.22 7.20
C TYR A 38 -2.07 10.27 7.39
N THR A 39 -2.06 9.50 8.47
CA THR A 39 -3.09 8.51 8.78
C THR A 39 -3.72 8.77 10.14
N LEU A 40 -5.02 8.51 10.25
CA LEU A 40 -5.78 8.56 11.49
C LEU A 40 -5.62 7.23 12.28
N PRO A 41 -5.82 7.23 13.61
CA PRO A 41 -5.82 5.99 14.40
C PRO A 41 -6.91 5.00 13.99
N THR A 42 -8.02 5.51 13.44
CA THR A 42 -9.14 4.73 12.92
C THR A 42 -9.69 5.41 11.66
N GLY A 43 -10.22 4.62 10.72
CA GLY A 43 -10.71 5.14 9.46
C GLY A 43 -11.17 4.05 8.50
N LEU A 44 -11.26 4.40 7.21
CA LEU A 44 -11.49 3.40 6.16
C LEU A 44 -10.22 2.58 5.98
N GLY A 45 -10.34 1.26 6.11
CA GLY A 45 -9.23 0.35 5.85
C GLY A 45 -8.76 0.40 4.40
N GLY A 46 -7.46 0.14 4.19
CA GLY A 46 -6.93 -0.16 2.87
C GLY A 46 -7.23 -1.61 2.50
N ASN A 47 -7.11 -1.94 1.21
CA ASN A 47 -7.25 -3.30 0.73
C ASN A 47 -5.91 -3.82 0.21
N SER A 48 -5.59 -5.05 0.58
CA SER A 48 -4.48 -5.81 0.04
C SER A 48 -4.93 -7.24 -0.25
N GLY A 49 -4.45 -7.83 -1.33
CA GLY A 49 -4.80 -9.20 -1.73
C GLY A 49 -4.90 -9.41 -3.23
N ILE A 50 -5.70 -10.40 -3.63
CA ILE A 50 -5.81 -10.86 -5.02
C ILE A 50 -7.16 -10.55 -5.63
N LEU A 51 -7.14 -10.27 -6.93
CA LEU A 51 -8.33 -10.06 -7.75
C LEU A 51 -8.51 -11.24 -8.70
N ARG A 52 -9.69 -11.89 -8.62
CA ARG A 52 -10.02 -13.08 -9.43
C ARG A 52 -11.33 -12.89 -10.18
N SER A 53 -11.38 -13.34 -11.43
CA SER A 53 -12.53 -13.17 -12.32
C SER A 53 -13.68 -14.14 -12.03
N VAL A 54 -13.39 -15.32 -11.45
CA VAL A 54 -14.35 -16.41 -11.29
C VAL A 54 -15.04 -16.40 -9.93
N SER A 55 -14.32 -16.01 -8.87
CA SER A 55 -14.76 -16.18 -7.48
C SER A 55 -14.56 -14.92 -6.62
N GLY A 56 -14.28 -13.78 -7.25
CA GLY A 56 -14.08 -12.50 -6.58
C GLY A 56 -12.74 -12.37 -5.85
N ALA A 57 -12.53 -11.19 -5.28
CA ALA A 57 -11.32 -10.85 -4.56
C ALA A 57 -11.14 -11.70 -3.29
N VAL A 58 -9.89 -11.93 -2.91
CA VAL A 58 -9.51 -12.49 -1.61
C VAL A 58 -8.59 -11.48 -0.95
N TRP A 59 -9.05 -10.94 0.17
CA TRP A 59 -8.33 -9.90 0.89
C TRP A 59 -7.44 -10.52 1.97
N THR A 60 -6.27 -9.95 2.17
CA THR A 60 -5.31 -10.36 3.21
C THR A 60 -5.90 -10.18 4.62
N SER A 61 -6.75 -9.17 4.82
CA SER A 61 -7.53 -8.97 6.06
C SER A 61 -8.55 -10.08 6.36
N GLN A 62 -8.85 -10.93 5.39
CA GLN A 62 -9.71 -12.12 5.53
C GLN A 62 -8.90 -13.43 5.45
N SER A 63 -7.57 -13.31 5.39
CA SER A 63 -6.63 -14.41 5.25
C SER A 63 -5.85 -14.58 6.54
N GLU A 64 -5.32 -15.78 6.75
CA GLU A 64 -4.40 -16.03 7.86
C GLU A 64 -2.99 -15.59 7.45
N VAL A 65 -2.30 -14.83 8.30
CA VAL A 65 -0.86 -14.60 8.17
C VAL A 65 -0.16 -15.90 8.54
N THR A 66 0.37 -16.61 7.55
CA THR A 66 1.00 -17.92 7.77
C THR A 66 2.47 -17.81 8.12
N GLU A 67 3.15 -16.77 7.62
CA GLU A 67 4.57 -16.58 7.84
C GLU A 67 4.97 -15.11 7.66
N ILE A 68 5.85 -14.60 8.53
CA ILE A 68 6.62 -13.38 8.29
C ILE A 68 8.10 -13.71 8.44
N THR A 69 8.84 -13.61 7.34
CA THR A 69 10.26 -13.98 7.28
C THR A 69 11.11 -12.77 6.96
N LYS A 70 12.12 -12.51 7.79
CA LYS A 70 13.17 -11.53 7.48
C LYS A 70 14.15 -12.15 6.49
N LEU A 71 14.18 -11.62 5.26
CA LEU A 71 15.02 -12.14 4.17
C LEU A 71 16.45 -11.57 4.27
N ASP A 72 16.57 -10.30 4.65
CA ASP A 72 17.81 -9.61 4.95
C ASP A 72 17.55 -8.45 5.95
N PRO A 73 18.55 -7.66 6.39
CA PRO A 73 18.34 -6.58 7.36
C PRO A 73 17.26 -5.55 6.98
N LEU A 74 17.07 -5.29 5.69
CA LEU A 74 16.18 -4.27 5.12
C LEU A 74 15.11 -4.86 4.19
N ARG A 75 14.88 -6.18 4.23
CA ARG A 75 13.84 -6.85 3.43
C ARG A 75 13.15 -7.96 4.21
N ILE A 76 11.83 -8.01 4.09
CA ILE A 76 10.99 -9.05 4.66
C ILE A 76 10.02 -9.62 3.61
N LYS A 77 9.44 -10.77 3.93
CA LYS A 77 8.31 -11.38 3.22
C LYS A 77 7.19 -11.67 4.22
N MET A 78 5.97 -11.25 3.90
CA MET A 78 4.74 -11.67 4.57
C MET A 78 3.96 -12.61 3.65
N THR A 79 3.51 -13.76 4.17
CA THR A 79 2.71 -14.73 3.43
C THR A 79 1.32 -14.83 4.06
N PHE A 80 0.29 -14.73 3.21
CA PHE A 80 -1.11 -14.81 3.58
C PHE A 80 -1.78 -15.98 2.88
N SER A 81 -2.58 -16.76 3.60
CA SER A 81 -3.32 -17.90 3.04
C SER A 81 -4.81 -17.83 3.32
N GLN A 82 -5.61 -18.16 2.30
CA GLN A 82 -7.04 -18.43 2.46
C GLN A 82 -7.43 -19.62 1.59
N GLY A 83 -7.50 -20.80 2.21
CA GLY A 83 -7.80 -22.05 1.51
C GLY A 83 -6.67 -22.43 0.56
N GLN A 84 -6.95 -22.42 -0.74
CA GLN A 84 -5.98 -22.73 -1.80
C GLN A 84 -5.46 -21.46 -2.50
N ASN A 85 -5.54 -20.31 -1.83
CA ASN A 85 -5.01 -19.05 -2.31
C ASN A 85 -3.87 -18.61 -1.41
N GLU A 86 -2.78 -18.18 -2.01
CA GLU A 86 -1.62 -17.64 -1.31
C GLU A 86 -1.25 -16.28 -1.90
N THR A 87 -0.99 -15.30 -1.03
CA THR A 87 -0.43 -13.99 -1.40
C THR A 87 0.87 -13.81 -0.65
N SER A 88 1.93 -13.44 -1.35
CA SER A 88 3.22 -13.06 -0.76
C SER A 88 3.45 -11.57 -1.00
N MET A 89 3.72 -10.82 0.07
CA MET A 89 4.12 -9.42 0.01
C MET A 89 5.57 -9.29 0.45
N PHE A 90 6.42 -8.74 -0.39
CA PHE A 90 7.80 -8.41 -0.08
C PHE A 90 7.89 -6.92 0.21
N ILE A 91 8.49 -6.59 1.34
CA ILE A 91 8.65 -5.20 1.77
C ILE A 91 10.14 -4.96 1.99
N ALA A 92 10.70 -3.96 1.31
CA ALA A 92 12.11 -3.62 1.41
C ALA A 92 12.31 -2.11 1.55
N VAL A 93 13.43 -1.72 2.14
CA VAL A 93 13.93 -0.33 2.07
C VAL A 93 15.18 -0.33 1.21
N ASP A 94 15.17 0.45 0.13
CA ASP A 94 16.35 0.65 -0.71
C ASP A 94 17.44 1.34 0.11
N ALA A 95 18.64 0.75 0.16
CA ALA A 95 19.69 1.22 1.05
C ALA A 95 20.34 2.54 0.57
N ASP A 96 20.26 2.84 -0.72
CA ASP A 96 20.89 4.00 -1.33
C ASP A 96 19.96 5.22 -1.35
N THR A 97 18.67 4.99 -1.62
CA THR A 97 17.66 6.07 -1.70
C THR A 97 16.84 6.22 -0.42
N GLY A 98 16.71 5.16 0.36
CA GLY A 98 15.80 5.09 1.49
C GLY A 98 14.33 4.88 1.08
N ASP A 99 14.05 4.55 -0.18
CA ASP A 99 12.69 4.35 -0.69
C ASP A 99 12.09 3.04 -0.16
N LEU A 100 10.79 3.07 0.12
CA LEU A 100 10.02 1.86 0.41
C LEU A 100 9.68 1.15 -0.90
N VAL A 101 10.11 -0.11 -1.03
CA VAL A 101 9.78 -0.97 -2.16
C VAL A 101 8.80 -2.04 -1.69
N ILE A 102 7.66 -2.14 -2.38
CA ILE A 102 6.63 -3.15 -2.13
C ILE A 102 6.48 -3.97 -3.42
N GLU A 103 6.70 -5.27 -3.30
CA GLU A 103 6.40 -6.24 -4.35
C GLU A 103 5.34 -7.19 -3.83
N GLN A 104 4.43 -7.64 -4.69
CA GLN A 104 3.42 -8.59 -4.32
C GLN A 104 3.27 -9.65 -5.41
N GLU A 105 3.14 -10.88 -4.97
CA GLU A 105 2.94 -12.05 -5.81
C GLU A 105 1.77 -12.85 -5.25
N ALA A 106 1.08 -13.59 -6.11
CA ALA A 106 0.02 -14.45 -5.64
C ALA A 106 -0.28 -15.63 -6.55
N VAL A 107 -0.83 -16.67 -5.93
CA VAL A 107 -1.25 -17.92 -6.56
C VAL A 107 -2.67 -18.26 -6.11
N ALA A 108 -3.48 -18.76 -7.04
CA ALA A 108 -4.79 -19.32 -6.74
C ALA A 108 -5.05 -20.57 -7.58
N ASP A 109 -5.37 -21.69 -6.93
CA ASP A 109 -5.56 -22.99 -7.60
C ASP A 109 -6.78 -23.03 -8.53
N SER A 110 -7.81 -22.21 -8.26
CA SER A 110 -9.00 -22.12 -9.10
C SER A 110 -8.76 -21.41 -10.44
N GLY A 111 -7.55 -20.86 -10.65
CA GLY A 111 -7.25 -19.98 -11.78
C GLY A 111 -8.01 -18.64 -11.70
N GLY A 112 -7.89 -17.86 -12.78
CA GLY A 112 -8.63 -16.60 -12.94
C GLY A 112 -8.07 -15.40 -12.17
N VAL A 113 -6.85 -15.50 -11.61
CA VAL A 113 -6.12 -14.34 -11.09
C VAL A 113 -5.84 -13.38 -12.25
N TYR A 114 -6.31 -12.15 -12.13
CA TYR A 114 -6.05 -11.09 -13.12
C TYR A 114 -5.36 -9.88 -12.51
N GLY A 115 -5.23 -9.84 -11.18
CA GLY A 115 -4.60 -8.72 -10.51
C GLY A 115 -4.25 -9.01 -9.06
N ILE A 116 -3.40 -8.13 -8.54
CA ILE A 116 -3.02 -7.99 -7.15
C ILE A 116 -3.29 -6.55 -6.76
N GLN A 117 -3.59 -6.33 -5.49
CA GLN A 117 -3.84 -5.01 -4.94
C GLN A 117 -3.13 -4.91 -3.60
N TRP A 118 -2.62 -3.71 -3.33
CA TRP A 118 -2.24 -3.23 -2.00
C TRP A 118 -2.73 -1.80 -1.86
N GLY A 119 -2.73 -1.28 -0.64
CA GLY A 119 -3.20 0.09 -0.40
C GLY A 119 -2.85 0.62 0.97
N ILE A 120 -3.13 1.91 1.14
CA ILE A 120 -2.97 2.65 2.38
C ILE A 120 -4.35 2.86 2.99
N GLY A 121 -4.52 2.40 4.23
CA GLY A 121 -5.69 2.65 5.03
C GLY A 121 -5.59 3.94 5.82
N ASN A 122 -6.73 4.39 6.34
CA ASN A 122 -6.85 5.45 7.34
C ASN A 122 -6.26 6.80 6.95
N LEU A 123 -6.05 7.11 5.67
CA LEU A 123 -5.56 8.43 5.26
C LEU A 123 -6.47 9.54 5.80
N ASP A 124 -5.87 10.59 6.38
CA ASP A 124 -6.60 11.77 6.85
C ASP A 124 -6.96 12.67 5.66
N VAL A 125 -7.93 12.22 4.86
CA VAL A 125 -8.37 12.90 3.64
C VAL A 125 -8.88 14.32 3.88
N SER A 126 -9.18 14.71 5.12
CA SER A 126 -9.57 16.08 5.46
C SER A 126 -8.39 17.05 5.47
N ASN A 127 -7.16 16.54 5.65
CA ASN A 127 -5.93 17.33 5.74
C ASN A 127 -4.91 16.99 4.63
N LEU A 128 -5.30 16.14 3.68
CA LEU A 128 -4.46 15.68 2.59
C LEU A 128 -5.04 16.05 1.23
N GLU A 129 -4.14 16.21 0.26
CA GLU A 129 -4.46 16.33 -1.15
C GLU A 129 -3.78 15.19 -1.92
N LEU A 130 -4.52 14.54 -2.82
CA LEU A 130 -4.00 13.58 -3.77
C LEU A 130 -3.69 14.31 -5.08
N ILE A 131 -2.42 14.29 -5.50
CA ILE A 131 -1.98 14.84 -6.78
C ILE A 131 -1.70 13.68 -7.73
N LEU A 132 -2.44 13.65 -8.84
CA LEU A 132 -2.29 12.63 -9.88
C LEU A 132 -1.79 13.29 -11.18
N PRO A 133 -0.66 12.83 -11.75
CA PRO A 133 -0.22 13.19 -13.10
C PRO A 133 -1.03 12.42 -14.16
N ALA A 134 -2.35 12.45 -14.02
CA ALA A 134 -3.37 11.85 -14.86
C ALA A 134 -4.29 12.95 -15.39
N ARG A 135 -4.90 12.77 -16.56
CA ARG A 135 -5.94 13.65 -17.12
C ARG A 135 -5.54 15.13 -17.18
N GLY A 136 -4.29 15.41 -17.53
CA GLY A 136 -3.72 16.77 -17.57
C GLY A 136 -3.26 17.32 -16.21
N GLY A 137 -3.20 16.48 -15.18
CA GLY A 137 -2.85 16.84 -13.82
C GLY A 137 -4.10 17.11 -12.97
N GLN A 138 -4.35 16.27 -11.97
CA GLN A 138 -5.47 16.41 -11.04
C GLN A 138 -4.96 16.63 -9.62
N ARG A 139 -5.65 17.51 -8.89
CA ARG A 139 -5.53 17.69 -7.45
C ARG A 139 -6.89 17.37 -6.84
N ILE A 140 -6.92 16.45 -5.90
CA ILE A 140 -8.13 15.92 -5.30
C ILE A 140 -8.02 16.07 -3.80
N ASP A 141 -9.02 16.68 -3.19
CA ASP A 141 -9.13 16.93 -1.77
C ASP A 141 -10.53 16.53 -1.26
N ALA A 142 -10.79 16.72 0.04
CA ALA A 142 -12.09 16.44 0.64
C ALA A 142 -13.27 17.25 0.04
N GLY A 143 -13.00 18.36 -0.64
CA GLY A 143 -14.01 19.19 -1.30
C GLY A 143 -14.31 18.77 -2.74
N SER A 144 -13.52 17.85 -3.29
CA SER A 144 -13.64 17.40 -4.68
C SER A 144 -14.91 16.57 -4.88
N PRO A 145 -15.68 16.78 -5.97
CA PRO A 145 -16.95 16.10 -6.17
C PRO A 145 -16.81 14.60 -6.51
N GLN A 146 -15.61 14.13 -6.83
CA GLN A 146 -15.34 12.74 -7.18
C GLN A 146 -15.27 11.86 -5.92
N ALA A 147 -16.20 10.91 -5.79
CA ALA A 147 -16.17 9.91 -4.73
C ALA A 147 -15.25 8.72 -5.02
N TYR A 148 -14.86 8.52 -6.28
CA TYR A 148 -14.04 7.41 -6.74
C TYR A 148 -13.23 7.82 -7.97
N ILE A 149 -11.95 7.45 -7.98
CA ILE A 149 -11.02 7.71 -9.08
C ILE A 149 -10.27 6.41 -9.37
N ASP A 150 -10.32 6.02 -10.64
CA ASP A 150 -9.61 4.87 -11.17
C ASP A 150 -8.76 5.36 -12.34
N VAL A 151 -7.47 5.06 -12.25
CA VAL A 151 -6.44 5.41 -13.23
C VAL A 151 -5.66 4.13 -13.51
N THR A 152 -5.61 3.75 -14.78
CA THR A 152 -4.97 2.51 -15.22
C THR A 152 -3.78 2.83 -16.10
N TYR A 153 -2.66 2.13 -15.87
CA TYR A 153 -1.49 2.17 -16.74
C TYR A 153 -1.01 0.76 -17.11
N PRO A 154 -0.63 0.51 -18.38
CA PRO A 154 -0.86 1.39 -19.53
C PRO A 154 -2.35 1.39 -19.92
N GLY A 155 -2.97 2.56 -20.00
CA GLY A 155 -4.35 2.70 -20.48
C GLY A 155 -4.40 2.57 -22.01
N ALA A 156 -5.50 2.03 -22.56
CA ALA A 156 -5.65 1.87 -24.01
C ALA A 156 -5.62 3.19 -24.79
N TRP A 157 -5.91 4.32 -24.13
CA TRP A 157 -6.03 5.64 -24.75
C TRP A 157 -5.34 6.76 -23.96
N GLU A 158 -4.76 6.44 -22.81
CA GLU A 158 -4.22 7.41 -21.85
C GLU A 158 -2.86 6.89 -21.35
N TRP A 159 -1.79 7.62 -21.66
CA TRP A 159 -0.47 7.41 -21.07
C TRP A 159 -0.37 8.26 -19.82
N GLU A 160 -0.80 7.70 -18.68
CA GLU A 160 -0.79 8.37 -17.39
C GLU A 160 0.27 7.72 -16.51
N ALA A 161 1.17 8.52 -15.91
CA ALA A 161 2.28 7.98 -15.15
C ALA A 161 1.78 7.22 -13.90
N GLN A 162 2.45 6.11 -13.55
CA GLN A 162 2.21 5.33 -12.32
C GLN A 162 2.68 6.06 -11.05
N LEU A 163 2.31 7.32 -10.90
CA LEU A 163 2.70 8.15 -9.78
C LEU A 163 1.43 8.72 -9.15
N ALA A 164 1.37 8.68 -7.83
CA ALA A 164 0.44 9.43 -7.03
C ALA A 164 1.25 10.12 -5.94
N ILE A 165 0.93 11.38 -5.65
CA ILE A 165 1.56 12.10 -4.55
C ILE A 165 0.47 12.36 -3.51
N ILE A 166 0.72 11.97 -2.28
CA ILE A 166 -0.10 12.35 -1.13
C ILE A 166 0.58 13.55 -0.47
N GLN A 167 -0.08 14.70 -0.55
CA GLN A 167 0.45 15.99 -0.12
C GLN A 167 -0.23 16.44 1.17
N GLY A 168 0.55 16.59 2.24
CA GLY A 168 0.17 17.28 3.48
C GLY A 168 0.49 18.77 3.44
N GLN A 169 0.40 19.45 4.58
CA GLN A 169 0.62 20.90 4.66
C GLN A 169 2.09 21.29 4.54
N ARG A 170 3.01 20.40 4.95
CA ARG A 170 4.45 20.69 5.04
C ARG A 170 5.32 19.80 4.16
N GLY A 171 4.73 18.84 3.46
CA GLY A 171 5.42 17.90 2.57
C GLY A 171 4.49 16.83 2.05
N GLY A 172 4.98 16.00 1.14
CA GLY A 172 4.25 14.86 0.59
C GLY A 172 5.19 13.71 0.25
N PHE A 173 4.61 12.59 -0.16
CA PHE A 173 5.30 11.38 -0.60
C PHE A 173 4.60 10.78 -1.81
#